data_AF-A0A386C881-F1
#
_entry.id   AF-A0A386C881-F1
#
_cell.length_a   1.000
_cell.length_b   1.000
_cell.length_c   1.000
_cell.angle_alpha   90.00
_cell.angle_beta   90.00
_cell.angle_gamma   90.00
#
_symmetry.space_group_name_H-M   'P 1'
#
loop_
_entity.id
_entity.type
_entity.pdbx_description
1 polymer ?
#
loop_
_entity_poly.entity_id
_entity_poly.type
_entity_poly.pdbx_seq_one_letter_code
_entity_poly.pdbx_strand_id
1 'polypeptide(L)'
;MTGFHLDEYAGMSITHPASFRQYLWRRFVSQLPLPPAAFHYVNAERDPAGECKRLGALIRQHPIDVAFIGIGENAHVAFNDPPADFETNEPYLVVTLDEACRKQQLGEGWFPTLADVPTQAISMSVRQIM
;
A
#
# COMPACT_ATOMS: atom_id res chain seq x y z
N MET A 1 -7.70 1.59 -18.48
CA MET A 1 -6.48 1.16 -17.76
C MET A 1 -6.84 0.14 -16.70
N THR A 2 -5.86 -0.68 -16.30
CA THR A 2 -5.89 -1.52 -15.10
C THR A 2 -4.87 -0.94 -14.12
N GLY A 3 -5.29 -0.60 -12.91
CA GLY A 3 -4.41 -0.01 -11.88
C GLY A 3 -4.19 -0.95 -10.70
N PHE A 4 -3.00 -0.88 -10.09
CA PHE A 4 -2.65 -1.61 -8.87
C PHE A 4 -2.18 -0.63 -7.79
N HIS A 5 -2.75 -0.77 -6.60
CA HIS A 5 -2.35 0.00 -5.44
C HIS A 5 -1.07 -0.57 -4.82
N LEU A 6 -0.18 0.29 -4.30
CA LEU A 6 1.10 -0.13 -3.72
C LEU A 6 0.92 -0.72 -2.32
N ASP A 7 0.13 -0.09 -1.46
CA ASP A 7 0.13 -0.43 -0.04
C ASP A 7 -1.16 -0.01 0.67
N GLU A 8 -1.42 -0.59 1.84
CA GLU A 8 -2.47 -0.12 2.75
C GLU A 8 -2.19 -0.65 4.16
N TYR A 9 -2.57 0.11 5.17
CA TYR A 9 -2.48 -0.32 6.55
C TYR A 9 -3.35 -1.55 6.85
N ALA A 10 -2.82 -2.49 7.63
CA ALA A 10 -3.59 -3.63 8.12
C ALA A 10 -4.67 -3.18 9.12
N GLY A 11 -5.86 -3.78 9.03
CA GLY A 11 -7.01 -3.44 9.88
C GLY A 11 -7.66 -2.08 9.57
N MET A 12 -7.20 -1.37 8.54
CA MET A 12 -7.68 -0.04 8.22
C MET A 12 -9.01 -0.08 7.48
N SER A 13 -10.06 0.50 8.06
CA SER A 13 -11.34 0.70 7.37
C SER A 13 -11.18 1.69 6.20
N ILE A 14 -11.85 1.42 5.08
CA ILE A 14 -11.91 2.35 3.94
C ILE A 14 -12.56 3.70 4.29
N THR A 15 -13.30 3.78 5.39
CA THR A 15 -13.88 5.05 5.85
C THR A 15 -12.93 5.88 6.70
N HIS A 16 -11.82 5.29 7.17
CA HIS A 16 -10.86 5.99 8.01
C HIS A 16 -10.12 7.09 7.21
N PRO A 17 -9.89 8.28 7.78
CA PRO A 17 -9.19 9.37 7.08
C PRO A 17 -7.77 9.00 6.60
N ALA A 18 -7.10 8.12 7.33
CA ALA A 18 -5.76 7.61 6.99
C ALA A 18 -5.75 6.51 5.92
N SER A 19 -6.91 6.05 5.43
CA SER A 19 -6.95 4.96 4.44
C SER A 19 -6.42 5.43 3.09
N PHE A 20 -5.40 4.75 2.59
CA PHE A 20 -4.84 5.02 1.27
C PHE A 20 -5.81 4.63 0.15
N ARG A 21 -6.66 3.61 0.38
CA ARG A 21 -7.77 3.30 -0.52
C ARG A 21 -8.73 4.48 -0.67
N GLN A 22 -9.12 5.10 0.44
CA GLN A 22 -9.99 6.27 0.41
C GLN A 22 -9.32 7.44 -0.30
N TYR A 23 -8.04 7.66 0.02
CA TYR A 23 -7.23 8.72 -0.58
C TYR A 23 -7.22 8.61 -2.11
N LEU A 24 -6.82 7.45 -2.65
CA LEU A 24 -6.73 7.23 -4.10
C LEU A 24 -8.10 7.25 -4.77
N TRP A 25 -9.13 6.71 -4.12
CA TRP A 25 -10.48 6.79 -4.67
C TRP A 25 -10.91 8.25 -4.84
N ARG A 26 -10.79 9.08 -3.79
CA ARG A 26 -11.24 10.49 -3.80
C ARG A 26 -10.41 11.39 -4.71
N ARG A 27 -9.09 11.20 -4.71
CA ARG A 27 -8.12 12.11 -5.34
C ARG A 27 -7.81 11.73 -6.79
N PHE A 28 -8.04 10.48 -7.16
CA PHE A 28 -7.65 9.99 -8.48
C PHE A 28 -8.78 9.24 -9.17
N VAL A 29 -9.19 8.06 -8.67
CA VAL A 29 -10.08 7.16 -9.43
C VAL A 29 -11.46 7.78 -9.66
N SER A 30 -12.01 8.51 -8.69
CA SER A 30 -13.30 9.21 -8.83
C SER A 30 -13.24 10.45 -9.73
N GLN A 31 -12.04 10.91 -10.08
CA GLN A 31 -11.82 12.11 -10.90
C GLN A 31 -11.52 11.78 -12.36
N LEU A 32 -11.40 10.49 -12.71
CA LEU A 32 -11.12 10.08 -14.07
C LEU A 32 -12.32 10.39 -14.98
N PRO A 33 -12.09 10.90 -16.21
CA PRO A 33 -13.17 11.21 -17.14
C PRO A 33 -13.91 9.96 -17.62
N LEU A 34 -13.27 8.79 -17.54
CA LEU A 34 -13.83 7.48 -17.82
C LEU A 34 -13.38 6.50 -16.73
N PRO A 35 -14.25 5.55 -16.32
CA PRO A 35 -13.86 4.55 -15.34
C PRO A 35 -12.72 3.66 -15.87
N PRO A 36 -11.78 3.25 -15.02
CA PRO A 36 -10.78 2.26 -15.40
C PRO A 36 -11.46 0.90 -15.68
N ALA A 37 -10.80 0.04 -16.46
CA ALA A 37 -11.25 -1.33 -16.65
C ALA A 37 -11.22 -2.09 -15.31
N ALA A 38 -10.19 -1.86 -14.51
CA ALA A 38 -10.11 -2.28 -13.12
C ALA A 38 -9.16 -1.38 -12.32
N PHE A 39 -9.41 -1.25 -11.02
CA PHE A 39 -8.47 -0.66 -10.07
C PHE A 39 -8.40 -1.55 -8.83
N HIS A 40 -7.27 -2.23 -8.67
CA HIS A 40 -7.04 -3.18 -7.60
C HIS A 40 -6.45 -2.48 -6.38
N TYR A 41 -7.35 -2.04 -5.50
CA TYR A 41 -7.01 -1.55 -4.18
C TYR A 41 -6.48 -2.67 -3.28
N VAL A 42 -5.53 -2.31 -2.42
CA VAL A 42 -5.05 -3.17 -1.33
C VAL A 42 -6.03 -3.12 -0.16
N ASN A 43 -6.79 -4.19 0.07
CA ASN A 43 -7.74 -4.32 1.18
C ASN A 43 -7.19 -5.19 2.31
N ALA A 44 -6.50 -4.57 3.26
CA ALA A 44 -5.90 -5.25 4.40
C ALA A 44 -6.79 -5.24 5.68
N GLU A 45 -8.10 -4.97 5.56
CA GLU A 45 -8.96 -4.74 6.73
C GLU A 45 -9.19 -5.99 7.59
N ARG A 46 -9.20 -7.18 6.99
CA ARG A 46 -9.51 -8.44 7.69
C ARG A 46 -8.45 -9.52 7.54
N ASP A 47 -7.99 -9.77 6.31
CA ASP A 47 -7.04 -10.83 6.00
C ASP A 47 -5.89 -10.31 5.12
N PRO A 48 -4.87 -9.70 5.72
CA PRO A 48 -3.75 -9.15 4.96
C PRO A 48 -3.00 -10.20 4.14
N ALA A 49 -2.82 -11.40 4.68
CA ALA A 49 -2.09 -12.46 4.00
C ALA A 49 -2.87 -13.03 2.80
N GLY A 50 -4.18 -13.21 2.94
CA GLY A 50 -5.06 -13.58 1.83
C GLY A 50 -5.11 -12.51 0.75
N GLU A 51 -5.09 -11.24 1.14
CA GLU A 51 -5.07 -10.12 0.20
C GLU A 51 -3.77 -10.06 -0.61
N CYS A 52 -2.60 -10.26 0.03
CA CYS A 52 -1.33 -10.38 -0.69
C CYS A 52 -1.37 -11.49 -1.75
N LYS A 53 -1.95 -12.66 -1.43
CA LYS A 53 -2.10 -13.76 -2.39
C LYS A 53 -3.03 -13.40 -3.54
N ARG A 54 -4.17 -12.75 -3.24
CA ARG A 54 -5.15 -12.34 -4.26
C ARG A 54 -4.53 -11.33 -5.23
N LEU A 55 -3.92 -10.27 -4.71
CA LEU A 55 -3.27 -9.24 -5.52
C LEU A 55 -2.06 -9.80 -6.27
N GLY A 56 -1.26 -10.65 -5.61
CA GLY A 56 -0.12 -11.31 -6.22
C GLY A 56 -0.50 -12.24 -7.38
N ALA A 57 -1.66 -12.91 -7.32
CA ALA A 57 -2.16 -13.70 -8.43
C ALA A 57 -2.67 -12.82 -9.59
N LEU A 58 -3.29 -11.69 -9.28
CA LEU A 58 -3.80 -10.75 -10.28
C LEU A 58 -2.65 -10.05 -11.01
N ILE A 59 -1.73 -9.41 -10.28
CA ILE A 59 -0.68 -8.59 -10.88
C ILE A 59 0.26 -9.40 -11.78
N ARG A 60 0.50 -10.68 -11.47
CA ARG A 60 1.29 -11.58 -12.35
C ARG A 60 0.68 -11.82 -13.73
N GLN A 61 -0.62 -11.57 -13.89
CA GLN A 61 -1.32 -11.67 -15.18
C GLN A 61 -1.26 -10.36 -15.98
N HIS A 62 -0.70 -9.30 -15.39
CA HIS A 62 -0.68 -7.95 -15.94
C HIS A 62 0.76 -7.41 -15.93
N PRO A 63 1.46 -7.43 -17.07
CA PRO A 63 2.72 -6.69 -17.22
C PRO A 63 2.49 -5.22 -16.84
N ILE A 64 3.35 -4.67 -15.98
CA ILE A 64 3.25 -3.29 -15.52
C ILE A 64 3.92 -2.37 -16.53
N ASP A 65 3.14 -1.51 -17.18
CA ASP A 65 3.66 -0.56 -18.18
C ASP A 65 4.29 0.68 -17.53
N VAL A 66 3.72 1.17 -16.43
CA VAL A 66 4.11 2.40 -15.73
C VAL A 66 3.83 2.27 -14.24
N ALA A 67 4.78 2.72 -13.40
CA ALA A 67 4.61 2.85 -11.96
C ALA A 67 4.79 4.32 -11.53
N PHE A 68 3.86 4.82 -10.71
CA PHE A 68 3.98 6.13 -10.07
C PHE A 68 4.31 5.90 -8.60
N ILE A 69 5.57 6.16 -8.23
CA ILE A 69 6.10 5.87 -6.90
C ILE A 69 6.63 7.15 -6.24
N GLY A 70 6.34 7.30 -4.95
CA GLY A 70 7.02 8.25 -4.08
C GLY A 70 8.29 7.63 -3.49
N ILE A 71 9.25 8.47 -3.12
CA ILE A 71 10.45 8.08 -2.40
C ILE A 71 10.42 8.78 -1.04
N GLY A 72 10.50 8.01 0.04
CA GLY A 72 10.55 8.52 1.42
C GLY A 72 11.87 9.21 1.74
N GLU A 73 11.93 9.91 2.88
CA GLU A 73 13.14 10.64 3.31
C GLU A 73 14.35 9.73 3.52
N ASN A 74 14.12 8.48 3.94
CA ASN A 74 15.14 7.43 4.08
C ASN A 74 15.32 6.60 2.79
N ALA A 75 14.78 7.06 1.67
CA ALA A 75 14.74 6.38 0.38
C ALA A 75 13.91 5.09 0.32
N HIS A 76 12.98 4.86 1.27
CA HIS A 76 12.00 3.78 1.12
C HIS A 76 11.09 4.01 -0.10
N VAL A 77 10.59 2.90 -0.64
CA VAL A 77 9.50 2.88 -1.62
C VAL A 77 8.35 2.07 -1.04
N ALA A 78 7.12 2.58 -1.12
CA ALA A 78 5.99 2.02 -0.39
C ALA A 78 6.34 1.85 1.11
N PHE A 79 6.01 0.74 1.76
CA PHE A 79 6.44 0.42 3.13
C PHE A 79 7.70 -0.47 3.18
N ASN A 80 8.57 -0.40 2.17
CA ASN A 80 9.84 -1.12 2.16
C ASN A 80 10.96 -0.25 2.75
N ASP A 81 11.02 -0.15 4.08
CA ASP A 81 12.08 0.58 4.78
C ASP A 81 13.45 -0.13 4.66
N PRO A 82 14.57 0.61 4.63
CA PRO A 82 15.90 0.00 4.62
C PRO A 82 16.25 -0.75 5.93
N PRO A 83 16.88 -1.94 5.85
CA PRO A 83 17.15 -2.70 4.63
C PRO A 83 15.88 -3.38 4.10
N ALA A 84 15.53 -3.10 2.84
CA ALA A 84 14.40 -3.74 2.17
C ALA A 84 14.75 -5.15 1.68
N ASP A 85 13.74 -6.00 1.54
CA ASP A 85 13.87 -7.35 0.97
C ASP A 85 13.83 -7.31 -0.56
N PHE A 86 14.97 -7.56 -1.19
CA PHE A 86 15.12 -7.68 -2.65
C PHE A 86 15.04 -9.13 -3.16
N GLU A 87 15.06 -10.11 -2.25
CA GLU A 87 15.14 -11.54 -2.60
C GLU A 87 13.77 -12.19 -2.74
N THR A 88 12.73 -11.56 -2.15
CA THR A 88 11.35 -12.05 -2.28
C THR A 88 10.86 -12.06 -3.72
N ASN A 89 10.15 -13.14 -4.07
CA ASN A 89 9.47 -13.30 -5.35
C ASN A 89 7.96 -13.00 -5.25
N GLU A 90 7.48 -12.66 -4.06
CA GLU A 90 6.07 -12.32 -3.85
C GLU A 90 5.81 -10.85 -4.20
N PRO A 91 4.79 -10.56 -5.04
CA PRO A 91 4.46 -9.19 -5.42
C PRO A 91 4.04 -8.29 -4.26
N TYR A 92 3.42 -8.86 -3.24
CA TYR A 92 2.92 -8.15 -2.06
C TYR A 92 3.31 -8.88 -0.78
N LEU A 93 3.64 -8.11 0.24
CA LEU A 93 4.12 -8.58 1.54
C LEU A 93 3.31 -7.95 2.66
N VAL A 94 3.11 -8.70 3.74
CA VAL A 94 2.72 -8.11 5.02
C VAL A 94 3.99 -7.68 5.72
N VAL A 95 4.13 -6.39 5.99
CA VAL A 95 5.29 -5.79 6.65
C VAL A 95 4.93 -5.34 8.06
N THR A 96 5.91 -5.39 8.96
CA THR A 96 5.77 -4.81 10.31
C THR A 96 6.35 -3.41 10.28
N LEU A 97 5.55 -2.43 10.68
CA LEU A 97 5.97 -1.03 10.72
C LEU A 97 6.81 -0.81 11.98
N ASP A 98 8.01 -0.27 11.80
CA ASP A 98 8.86 0.07 12.93
C ASP A 98 8.30 1.27 13.72
N GLU A 99 8.86 1.52 14.89
CA GLU A 99 8.39 2.61 15.74
C GLU A 99 8.65 4.00 15.13
N ALA A 100 9.71 4.16 14.34
CA ALA A 100 10.05 5.43 13.71
C ALA A 100 9.04 5.81 12.62
N CYS A 101 8.71 4.88 11.73
CA CYS A 101 7.66 4.97 10.72
C CYS A 101 6.32 5.30 11.39
N ARG A 102 5.95 4.57 12.46
CA ARG A 102 4.69 4.84 13.19
C ARG A 102 4.66 6.23 13.83
N LYS A 103 5.79 6.72 14.35
CA LYS A 103 5.90 8.09 14.90
C LYS A 103 5.77 9.15 13.81
N GLN A 104 6.33 8.92 12.63
CA GLN A 104 6.16 9.82 11.49
C GLN A 104 4.68 9.93 11.10
N GLN A 105 3.98 8.80 11.00
CA GLN A 105 2.56 8.75 10.65
C GLN A 105 1.65 9.41 11.69
N LEU A 106 2.03 9.32 12.97
CA LEU A 106 1.38 10.11 14.03
C LEU A 106 1.59 11.62 13.82
N GLY A 107 2.82 12.02 13.46
CA GLY A 107 3.18 13.42 13.20
C GLY A 107 2.41 14.06 12.04
N GLU A 108 1.94 13.26 11.08
CA GLU A 108 1.07 13.72 9.99
C GLU A 108 -0.37 14.04 10.44
N GLY A 109 -0.75 13.69 11.68
CA GLY A 109 -2.03 14.06 12.29
C GLY A 109 -3.21 13.18 11.88
N TRP A 110 -2.96 12.02 11.25
CA TRP A 110 -3.99 11.07 10.86
C TRP A 110 -4.52 10.20 12.00
N PHE A 111 -3.76 10.11 13.08
CA PHE A 111 -4.02 9.25 14.23
C PHE A 111 -4.01 10.07 15.53
N PRO A 112 -4.90 9.78 16.49
CA PRO A 112 -4.91 10.51 17.76
C PRO A 112 -3.76 10.10 18.69
N THR A 113 -3.34 8.84 18.67
CA THR A 113 -2.20 8.35 19.45
C THR A 113 -1.34 7.37 18.65
N LEU A 114 -0.12 7.11 19.13
CA LEU A 114 0.75 6.10 18.54
C LEU A 114 0.13 4.70 18.57
N ALA A 115 -0.70 4.39 19.57
CA ALA A 115 -1.37 3.10 19.69
C ALA A 115 -2.42 2.88 18.59
N ASP A 116 -2.99 3.96 18.06
CA ASP A 116 -3.95 3.92 16.95
C ASP A 116 -3.26 3.75 15.59
N VAL A 117 -1.94 4.01 15.52
CA VAL A 117 -1.16 3.76 14.31
C VAL A 117 -0.97 2.24 14.15
N PRO A 118 -1.40 1.65 13.02
CA PRO A 118 -1.25 0.23 12.74
C PRO A 118 0.19 -0.25 12.91
N THR A 119 0.35 -1.49 13.37
CA THR A 119 1.67 -2.12 13.52
C THR A 119 2.08 -2.88 12.26
N GLN A 120 1.16 -3.10 11.33
CA GLN A 120 1.38 -3.81 10.09
C GLN A 120 0.73 -3.10 8.92
N ALA A 121 1.27 -3.34 7.73
CA ALA A 121 0.71 -2.91 6.46
C ALA A 121 0.92 -4.01 5.41
N ILE A 122 0.17 -3.93 4.31
CA ILE A 122 0.53 -4.60 3.08
C ILE A 122 1.36 -3.62 2.25
N SER A 123 2.40 -4.13 1.61
CA SER A 123 3.21 -3.37 0.66
C SER A 123 3.56 -4.19 -0.56
N MET A 124 3.58 -3.54 -1.73
CA MET A 124 4.17 -4.11 -2.94
C MET A 124 5.68 -4.25 -2.71
N SER A 125 6.24 -5.42 -3.03
CA SER A 125 7.65 -5.66 -2.82
C SER A 125 8.51 -4.83 -3.77
N VAL A 126 9.74 -4.53 -3.35
CA VAL A 126 10.69 -3.77 -4.18
C VAL A 126 10.92 -4.46 -5.52
N ARG A 127 11.02 -5.79 -5.54
CA ARG A 127 11.22 -6.57 -6.76
C ARG A 127 10.02 -6.55 -7.72
N GLN A 128 8.82 -6.28 -7.24
CA GLN A 128 7.65 -6.10 -8.10
C GLN A 128 7.51 -4.66 -8.62
N ILE A 129 8.01 -3.69 -7.86
CA ILE A 129 8.04 -2.27 -8.26
C ILE A 129 9.07 -2.05 -9.38
N MET A 130 10.19 -2.77 -9.35
CA MET A 130 11.30 -2.68 -10.32
C MET A 130 11.15 -3.64 -11.49
#